data_AF-A0A1I5C803-F1
#
_entry.id   AF-A0A1I5C803-F1
#
_cell.length_a   1.000
_cell.length_b   1.000
_cell.length_c   1.000
_cell.angle_alpha   90.00
_cell.angle_beta   90.00
_cell.angle_gamma   90.00
#
_symmetry.space_group_name_H-M   'P 1'
#
loop_
_entity.id
_entity.type
_entity.pdbx_description
1 polymer ?
#
loop_
_entity_poly.entity_id
_entity_poly.type
_entity_poly.pdbx_seq_one_letter_code
_entity_poly.pdbx_strand_id
1 'polypeptide(L)'
;MKQVFVQISKKIKVQNMILTLVITGLSFSFIGCNKKSGEPFDIPTSFQEQKSQFYDSDIQDNMIIMVGETKHYSLTFAKDGFSNDEIESIKVKIAGSLNQIYKKTKEFPKDNIDVYVFPDSKFQGFNSNENKVFCSASDIESGDYWYQLVQSYFGVSNPCISLGLTGYINDKEYDRDILKTYFSKEENIELLHLFGPRFMKDWNEKEDYEMAEMTAISLTKFTIQEKGIEKLTDIDETVKNAWLKEIGSPFTYRENDIKYNNFQYAQSENHVKIFTDDARYNIDKTEFFNTAKQIENLVVTQIKWKKELKEYIQIYAPEYYNSHDFDMTIPYILKKRNSSEEHNNANNNIITVLNVDDTVFHELGHIFFPSPLQFGNMKSDGIADYASLILCPYDRRREWYSNIILEDRNHDKYLPYGESVKLYYEGYCKKDNYSNSEINIEYLIDALAIATLKKEYFSELYPFSKSINDVYKIESDIEGNELTYIQSCSFISYLCKGYSFDTVLSYCTTSNTCEEVFQKGYEELKHEWLDYLER
;
A
#
# COMPACT_ATOMS: atom_id res chain seq x y z
N MET A 1 -82.61 45.88 32.84
CA MET A 1 -83.33 46.97 32.15
C MET A 1 -83.46 48.20 33.05
N LYS A 2 -82.36 48.96 33.19
CA LYS A 2 -82.38 50.37 33.58
C LYS A 2 -81.87 51.13 32.35
N GLN A 3 -82.81 51.79 31.66
CA GLN A 3 -82.70 52.97 30.79
C GLN A 3 -81.34 53.15 30.09
N VAL A 4 -81.12 52.75 28.83
CA VAL A 4 -81.59 53.37 27.57
C VAL A 4 -81.52 54.91 27.59
N PHE A 5 -80.42 55.40 27.00
CA PHE A 5 -80.28 56.52 26.08
C PHE A 5 -81.08 57.81 26.35
N VAL A 6 -80.38 58.95 26.35
CA VAL A 6 -80.50 59.96 25.28
C VAL A 6 -79.49 61.12 25.50
N GLN A 7 -78.97 61.60 24.37
CA GLN A 7 -78.10 62.76 24.08
C GLN A 7 -76.59 62.54 24.13
N ILE A 8 -75.92 62.29 23.00
CA ILE A 8 -75.76 63.14 21.79
C ILE A 8 -74.89 64.36 22.06
N SER A 9 -73.82 64.40 21.25
CA SER A 9 -73.24 65.57 20.59
C SER A 9 -71.88 66.05 21.11
N LYS A 10 -70.88 65.66 20.31
CA LYS A 10 -69.73 66.48 19.86
C LYS A 10 -68.63 66.67 20.91
N LYS A 11 -67.35 66.52 20.61
CA LYS A 11 -66.58 66.48 19.35
C LYS A 11 -65.14 66.29 19.85
N ILE A 12 -64.37 65.27 19.48
CA ILE A 12 -63.42 65.22 18.34
C ILE A 12 -62.44 64.11 18.77
N LYS A 13 -62.43 62.94 18.10
CA LYS A 13 -61.46 62.59 17.04
C LYS A 13 -60.02 62.87 17.54
N VAL A 14 -59.16 61.89 17.77
CA VAL A 14 -58.69 60.91 16.79
C VAL A 14 -58.07 59.74 17.55
N GLN A 15 -58.70 58.57 17.47
CA GLN A 15 -57.95 57.32 17.30
C GLN A 15 -57.54 57.23 15.83
N ASN A 16 -56.39 56.60 15.61
CA ASN A 16 -55.79 56.17 14.33
C ASN A 16 -54.79 57.14 13.69
N MET A 17 -53.54 57.00 14.13
CA MET A 17 -52.42 56.60 13.27
C MET A 17 -51.42 55.94 14.24
N ILE A 18 -51.32 54.61 14.30
CA ILE A 18 -50.55 53.78 13.36
C ILE A 18 -49.25 54.46 12.97
N LEU A 19 -48.18 53.69 13.15
CA LEU A 19 -46.86 53.86 12.57
C LEU A 19 -45.83 54.62 13.42
N THR A 20 -44.82 53.84 13.79
CA THR A 20 -43.38 54.17 13.74
C THR A 20 -42.71 54.70 15.01
N LEU A 21 -41.64 53.96 15.35
CA LEU A 21 -40.42 54.33 16.07
C LEU A 21 -40.48 54.40 17.61
N VAL A 22 -39.99 53.41 18.36
CA VAL A 22 -38.60 52.89 18.49
C VAL A 22 -37.89 53.50 19.71
N ILE A 23 -37.61 52.59 20.66
CA ILE A 23 -36.38 52.48 21.46
C ILE A 23 -36.17 53.47 22.62
N THR A 24 -36.36 52.95 23.83
CA THR A 24 -35.39 52.78 24.94
C THR A 24 -36.22 52.58 26.21
N GLY A 25 -36.08 51.56 27.05
CA GLY A 25 -35.02 50.60 27.26
C GLY A 25 -35.03 50.33 28.77
N LEU A 26 -35.85 49.38 29.22
CA LEU A 26 -35.87 48.84 30.59
C LEU A 26 -36.94 47.74 30.70
N SER A 27 -36.53 46.48 30.53
CA SER A 27 -37.04 45.33 31.29
C SER A 27 -36.38 44.03 30.83
N PHE A 28 -35.68 43.40 31.79
CA PHE A 28 -35.50 41.97 31.99
C PHE A 28 -35.76 41.06 30.79
N SER A 29 -34.69 40.55 30.19
CA SER A 29 -34.74 39.29 29.45
C SER A 29 -33.94 38.27 30.24
N PHE A 30 -34.63 37.20 30.64
CA PHE A 30 -34.10 35.99 31.22
C PHE A 30 -32.86 35.54 30.45
N ILE A 31 -31.68 35.65 31.07
CA ILE A 31 -30.56 34.78 30.74
C ILE A 31 -31.01 33.40 31.20
N GLY A 32 -31.63 32.66 30.28
CA GLY A 32 -31.74 31.23 30.38
C GLY A 32 -30.32 30.69 30.46
N CYS A 33 -29.88 30.40 31.69
CA CYS A 33 -28.81 29.44 31.96
C CYS A 33 -29.23 28.07 31.40
N ASN A 34 -29.18 27.91 30.08
CA ASN A 34 -28.84 26.60 29.51
C ASN A 34 -27.32 26.47 29.65
N LYS A 35 -26.84 26.24 30.88
CA LYS A 35 -25.61 25.48 31.04
C LYS A 35 -25.93 24.11 30.46
N LYS A 36 -25.64 23.90 29.16
CA LYS A 36 -25.31 22.57 28.66
C LYS A 36 -24.10 22.11 29.46
N SER A 37 -24.33 21.52 30.62
CA SER A 37 -23.29 20.79 31.32
C SER A 37 -22.92 19.59 30.44
N GLY A 38 -21.68 19.53 29.96
CA GLY A 38 -21.02 18.25 29.74
C GLY A 38 -20.51 17.90 28.34
N GLU A 39 -20.54 18.80 27.35
CA GLU A 39 -19.84 18.62 26.07
C GLU A 39 -18.42 19.19 26.20
N PRO A 40 -17.34 18.38 26.09
CA PRO A 40 -15.97 18.85 26.35
C PRO A 40 -15.29 19.54 25.16
N PHE A 41 -15.89 19.51 23.96
CA PHE A 41 -15.37 20.22 22.78
C PHE A 41 -16.19 21.48 22.53
N ASP A 42 -15.59 22.63 22.82
CA ASP A 42 -16.17 23.95 22.62
C ASP A 42 -16.02 24.42 21.17
N ILE A 43 -16.89 25.31 20.72
CA ILE A 43 -16.78 25.97 19.40
C ILE A 43 -15.75 27.12 19.48
N PRO A 44 -14.74 27.18 18.59
CA PRO A 44 -13.81 28.30 18.54
C PRO A 44 -14.54 29.63 18.25
N THR A 45 -14.28 30.64 19.07
CA THR A 45 -14.95 31.95 19.00
C THR A 45 -14.06 33.06 18.43
N SER A 46 -12.75 32.83 18.31
CA SER A 46 -11.77 33.78 17.79
C SER A 46 -10.90 33.13 16.73
N PHE A 47 -10.64 33.85 15.64
CA PHE A 47 -9.83 33.37 14.52
C PHE A 47 -8.69 34.35 14.23
N GLN A 48 -7.51 33.81 13.97
CA GLN A 48 -6.32 34.57 13.59
C GLN A 48 -5.93 34.26 12.14
N GLU A 49 -5.58 35.29 11.39
CA GLU A 49 -5.08 35.13 10.03
C GLU A 49 -3.63 34.65 10.05
N GLN A 50 -3.34 33.62 9.26
CA GLN A 50 -2.02 33.05 9.07
C GLN A 50 -1.81 32.69 7.60
N LYS A 51 -0.55 32.56 7.18
CA LYS A 51 -0.21 32.04 5.84
C LYS A 51 -0.02 30.54 5.95
N SER A 52 -0.68 29.76 5.10
CA SER A 52 -0.53 28.30 5.07
C SER A 52 0.85 27.89 4.57
N GLN A 53 1.33 26.77 5.10
CA GLN A 53 2.51 26.02 4.66
C GLN A 53 2.12 24.54 4.63
N PHE A 54 1.58 24.08 3.50
CA PHE A 54 1.24 22.69 3.23
C PHE A 54 2.19 22.14 2.17
N TYR A 55 3.25 21.45 2.59
CA TYR A 55 4.34 20.95 1.74
C TYR A 55 3.94 20.01 0.59
N ASP A 56 2.66 19.62 0.48
CA ASP A 56 2.15 18.64 -0.48
C ASP A 56 1.16 19.22 -1.53
N SER A 57 0.91 20.54 -1.59
CA SER A 57 0.01 21.14 -2.60
C SER A 57 0.39 22.56 -3.03
N ASP A 58 0.69 22.76 -4.32
CA ASP A 58 1.00 24.08 -4.90
C ASP A 58 -0.16 25.09 -4.84
N ILE A 59 -1.42 24.64 -4.80
CA ILE A 59 -2.60 25.53 -4.76
C ILE A 59 -2.91 25.98 -3.33
N GLN A 60 -2.65 25.11 -2.36
CA GLN A 60 -3.01 25.35 -0.97
C GLN A 60 -1.82 25.86 -0.14
N ASP A 61 -0.58 25.67 -0.63
CA ASP A 61 0.57 26.41 -0.16
C ASP A 61 0.38 27.91 -0.40
N ASN A 62 0.75 28.72 0.60
CA ASN A 62 0.69 30.18 0.56
C ASN A 62 -0.69 30.85 0.58
N MET A 63 -1.78 30.10 0.80
CA MET A 63 -3.10 30.68 1.06
C MET A 63 -3.13 31.44 2.39
N ILE A 64 -4.00 32.45 2.48
CA ILE A 64 -4.33 33.06 3.77
C ILE A 64 -5.43 32.20 4.40
N ILE A 65 -5.17 31.72 5.61
CA ILE A 65 -6.06 30.87 6.40
C ILE A 65 -6.46 31.58 7.70
N MET A 66 -7.63 31.24 8.21
CA MET A 66 -8.16 31.71 9.50
C MET A 66 -8.17 30.54 10.47
N VAL A 67 -7.36 30.61 11.52
CA VAL A 67 -7.19 29.53 12.51
C VAL A 67 -7.88 29.90 13.81
N GLY A 68 -8.80 29.05 14.27
CA GLY A 68 -9.46 29.14 15.57
C GLY A 68 -9.06 27.95 16.44
N GLU A 69 -8.46 28.23 17.59
CA GLU A 69 -7.94 27.20 18.48
C GLU A 69 -8.85 26.95 19.68
N THR A 70 -8.88 25.70 20.11
CA THR A 70 -9.47 25.27 21.39
C THR A 70 -8.45 24.45 22.17
N LYS A 71 -8.85 23.90 23.31
CA LYS A 71 -7.99 23.03 24.10
C LYS A 71 -7.61 21.71 23.39
N HIS A 72 -8.50 21.18 22.55
CA HIS A 72 -8.41 19.80 22.03
C HIS A 72 -8.46 19.69 20.50
N TYR A 73 -8.80 20.78 19.80
CA TYR A 73 -8.66 20.87 18.35
C TYR A 73 -8.45 22.31 17.88
N SER A 74 -7.86 22.47 16.70
CA SER A 74 -7.91 23.70 15.92
C SER A 74 -8.87 23.53 14.72
N LEU A 75 -9.53 24.60 14.33
CA LEU A 75 -10.38 24.67 13.15
C LEU A 75 -9.89 25.80 12.26
N THR A 76 -9.60 25.47 11.01
CA THR A 76 -8.97 26.35 10.05
C THR A 76 -9.84 26.47 8.80
N PHE A 77 -10.04 27.70 8.34
CA PHE A 77 -10.75 28.01 7.09
C PHE A 77 -9.84 28.71 6.09
N ALA A 78 -10.04 28.49 4.80
CA ALA A 78 -9.54 29.43 3.80
C ALA A 78 -10.21 30.80 3.99
N LYS A 79 -9.43 31.89 4.05
CA LYS A 79 -9.94 33.26 4.30
C LYS A 79 -10.99 33.68 3.28
N ASP A 80 -10.73 33.38 2.01
CA ASP A 80 -11.65 33.68 0.91
C ASP A 80 -12.30 32.38 0.42
N GLY A 81 -13.64 32.30 0.53
CA GLY A 81 -14.41 31.22 -0.08
C GLY A 81 -15.58 30.68 0.74
N PHE A 82 -15.84 31.21 1.93
CA PHE A 82 -17.02 30.89 2.73
C PHE A 82 -17.75 32.16 3.17
N SER A 83 -19.08 32.08 3.23
CA SER A 83 -19.92 33.04 3.93
C SER A 83 -19.86 32.81 5.45
N ASN A 84 -20.25 33.82 6.23
CA ASN A 84 -20.29 33.71 7.68
C ASN A 84 -21.24 32.60 8.16
N ASP A 85 -22.38 32.42 7.48
CA ASP A 85 -23.36 31.41 7.85
C ASP A 85 -22.83 29.98 7.59
N GLU A 86 -22.09 29.78 6.50
CA GLU A 86 -21.40 28.51 6.22
C GLU A 86 -20.35 28.21 7.29
N ILE A 87 -19.55 29.21 7.67
CA ILE A 87 -18.53 29.07 8.73
C ILE A 87 -19.19 28.66 10.06
N GLU A 88 -20.29 29.30 10.46
CA GLU A 88 -21.00 28.96 11.70
C GLU A 88 -21.62 27.56 11.65
N SER A 89 -22.21 27.17 10.52
CA SER A 89 -22.72 25.81 10.32
C SER A 89 -21.62 24.76 10.48
N ILE A 90 -20.47 24.96 9.80
CA ILE A 90 -19.32 24.06 9.84
C ILE A 90 -18.76 23.94 11.27
N LYS A 91 -18.58 25.07 11.97
CA LYS A 91 -18.12 25.09 13.38
C LYS A 91 -18.97 24.20 14.27
N VAL A 92 -20.29 24.35 14.20
CA VAL A 92 -21.25 23.58 15.00
C VAL A 92 -21.17 22.10 14.65
N LYS A 93 -21.04 21.75 13.36
CA LYS A 93 -20.93 20.36 12.93
C LYS A 93 -19.65 19.69 13.44
N ILE A 94 -18.48 20.31 13.24
CA ILE A 94 -17.21 19.74 13.70
C ILE A 94 -17.19 19.55 15.23
N ALA A 95 -17.60 20.57 15.99
CA ALA A 95 -17.71 20.44 17.45
C ALA A 95 -18.71 19.36 17.87
N GLY A 96 -19.86 19.28 17.18
CA GLY A 96 -20.87 18.25 17.39
C GLY A 96 -20.33 16.84 17.17
N SER A 97 -19.57 16.65 16.09
CA SER A 97 -18.94 15.37 15.75
C SER A 97 -17.90 14.94 16.78
N LEU A 98 -17.01 15.84 17.20
CA LEU A 98 -16.04 15.57 18.27
C LEU A 98 -16.73 15.19 19.59
N ASN A 99 -17.80 15.91 19.95
CA ASN A 99 -18.59 15.59 21.13
C ASN A 99 -19.31 14.24 21.01
N GLN A 100 -19.74 13.84 19.81
CA GLN A 100 -20.32 12.52 19.57
C GLN A 100 -19.28 11.41 19.76
N ILE A 101 -18.06 11.59 19.23
CA ILE A 101 -16.93 10.66 19.47
C ILE A 101 -16.75 10.47 20.97
N TYR A 102 -16.51 11.55 21.71
CA TYR A 102 -16.32 11.49 23.16
C TYR A 102 -17.51 10.90 23.90
N LYS A 103 -18.74 11.21 23.49
CA LYS A 103 -19.93 10.65 24.14
C LYS A 103 -19.96 9.14 24.02
N LYS A 104 -19.56 8.60 22.86
CA LYS A 104 -19.54 7.16 22.59
C LYS A 104 -18.36 6.46 23.26
N THR A 105 -17.17 7.06 23.22
CA THR A 105 -15.93 6.40 23.59
C THR A 105 -15.41 6.75 24.97
N LYS A 106 -15.80 7.92 25.50
CA LYS A 106 -15.25 8.53 26.74
C LYS A 106 -13.76 8.84 26.68
N GLU A 107 -13.16 8.76 25.50
CA GLU A 107 -11.75 9.04 25.26
C GLU A 107 -11.57 10.45 24.71
N PHE A 108 -10.49 11.13 25.11
CA PHE A 108 -10.02 12.38 24.48
C PHE A 108 -9.06 12.06 23.32
N PRO A 109 -8.85 12.98 22.36
CA PRO A 109 -7.86 12.73 21.33
C PRO A 109 -6.46 12.68 21.94
N LYS A 110 -5.59 11.84 21.35
CA LYS A 110 -4.21 11.68 21.81
C LYS A 110 -3.42 12.99 21.71
N ASP A 111 -3.60 13.68 20.60
CA ASP A 111 -3.01 14.97 20.28
C ASP A 111 -4.09 15.99 19.89
N ASN A 112 -3.71 17.27 19.86
CA ASN A 112 -4.58 18.31 19.32
C ASN A 112 -4.89 17.99 17.85
N ILE A 113 -6.17 17.98 17.46
CA ILE A 113 -6.59 17.70 16.09
C ILE A 113 -6.61 19.01 15.30
N ASP A 114 -5.97 19.08 14.15
CA ASP A 114 -6.07 20.24 13.26
C ASP A 114 -7.04 19.96 12.10
N VAL A 115 -8.19 20.64 12.10
CA VAL A 115 -9.21 20.49 11.05
C VAL A 115 -9.11 21.64 10.06
N TYR A 116 -8.80 21.35 8.81
CA TYR A 116 -8.70 22.31 7.72
C TYR A 116 -9.87 22.14 6.75
N VAL A 117 -10.66 23.20 6.59
CA VAL A 117 -11.85 23.21 5.74
C VAL A 117 -11.63 24.14 4.55
N PHE A 118 -11.77 23.59 3.35
CA PHE A 118 -11.59 24.31 2.09
C PHE A 118 -12.89 24.39 1.30
N PRO A 119 -13.14 25.49 0.55
CA PRO A 119 -14.22 25.52 -0.42
C PRO A 119 -13.98 24.42 -1.46
N ASP A 120 -15.04 23.77 -1.97
CA ASP A 120 -14.91 22.65 -2.92
C ASP A 120 -14.02 23.00 -4.11
N SER A 121 -14.16 24.23 -4.64
CA SER A 121 -13.35 24.76 -5.74
C SER A 121 -11.83 24.86 -5.48
N LYS A 122 -11.41 24.76 -4.21
CA LYS A 122 -10.01 24.89 -3.78
C LYS A 122 -9.47 23.63 -3.11
N PHE A 123 -10.31 22.62 -2.90
CA PHE A 123 -9.91 21.36 -2.30
C PHE A 123 -9.29 20.43 -3.35
N GLN A 124 -8.16 19.83 -3.03
CA GLN A 124 -7.40 18.95 -3.94
C GLN A 124 -7.23 17.52 -3.42
N GLY A 125 -7.84 17.19 -2.28
CA GLY A 125 -7.51 15.97 -1.54
C GLY A 125 -6.12 16.03 -0.90
N PHE A 126 -5.93 15.37 0.24
CA PHE A 126 -4.64 15.35 0.93
C PHE A 126 -4.28 13.97 1.46
N ASN A 127 -2.98 13.73 1.50
CA ASN A 127 -2.37 12.70 2.33
C ASN A 127 -2.34 13.24 3.77
N SER A 128 -3.10 12.69 4.71
CA SER A 128 -3.01 13.16 6.09
C SER A 128 -1.68 12.73 6.72
N ASN A 129 -1.02 13.71 7.32
CA ASN A 129 -0.07 13.51 8.41
C ASN A 129 -0.86 13.29 9.71
N GLU A 130 -0.27 12.57 10.66
CA GLU A 130 -0.87 12.27 11.96
C GLU A 130 -1.41 13.56 12.61
N ASN A 131 -2.67 13.53 13.07
CA ASN A 131 -3.48 14.59 13.69
C ASN A 131 -4.18 15.64 12.80
N LYS A 132 -4.07 15.58 11.47
CA LYS A 132 -4.68 16.56 10.56
C LYS A 132 -5.85 16.00 9.77
N VAL A 133 -6.94 16.77 9.71
CA VAL A 133 -8.13 16.47 8.91
C VAL A 133 -8.24 17.52 7.82
N PHE A 134 -8.29 17.11 6.56
CA PHE A 134 -8.49 18.01 5.44
C PHE A 134 -9.80 17.63 4.74
N CYS A 135 -10.73 18.58 4.67
CA CYS A 135 -12.03 18.32 4.06
C CYS A 135 -12.55 19.54 3.30
N SER A 136 -13.45 19.28 2.36
CA SER A 136 -14.24 20.30 1.71
C SER A 136 -15.53 20.59 2.47
N ALA A 137 -16.26 21.65 2.09
CA ALA A 137 -17.61 21.86 2.62
C ALA A 137 -18.57 20.72 2.24
N SER A 138 -18.49 20.23 0.99
CA SER A 138 -19.29 19.08 0.55
C SER A 138 -19.01 17.83 1.38
N ASP A 139 -17.75 17.56 1.75
CA ASP A 139 -17.39 16.43 2.62
C ASP A 139 -18.07 16.53 4.01
N ILE A 140 -18.19 17.74 4.55
CA ILE A 140 -18.85 17.99 5.85
C ILE A 140 -20.36 17.78 5.75
N GLU A 141 -20.97 18.15 4.63
CA GLU A 141 -22.39 17.93 4.38
C GLU A 141 -22.71 16.45 4.14
N SER A 142 -21.89 15.73 3.38
CA SER A 142 -22.08 14.30 3.09
C SER A 142 -21.71 13.40 4.27
N GLY A 143 -20.79 13.86 5.13
CA GLY A 143 -20.22 13.08 6.22
C GLY A 143 -18.93 12.34 5.85
N ASP A 144 -18.39 12.52 4.64
CA ASP A 144 -17.18 11.82 4.19
C ASP A 144 -15.93 12.18 5.03
N TYR A 145 -15.93 13.33 5.69
CA TYR A 145 -14.87 13.75 6.62
C TYR A 145 -14.76 12.88 7.90
N TRP A 146 -15.79 12.10 8.25
CA TRP A 146 -15.83 11.33 9.50
C TRP A 146 -14.66 10.36 9.62
N TYR A 147 -14.30 9.69 8.53
CA TYR A 147 -13.20 8.72 8.51
C TYR A 147 -11.88 9.37 8.94
N GLN A 148 -11.51 10.50 8.31
CA GLN A 148 -10.27 11.21 8.65
C GLN A 148 -10.33 11.83 10.06
N LEU A 149 -11.51 12.31 10.49
CA LEU A 149 -11.69 12.84 11.84
C LEU A 149 -11.45 11.77 12.90
N VAL A 150 -12.05 10.59 12.74
CA VAL A 150 -11.87 9.46 13.66
C VAL A 150 -10.42 8.95 13.63
N GLN A 151 -9.83 8.83 12.44
CA GLN A 151 -8.42 8.46 12.27
C GLN A 151 -7.50 9.39 13.07
N SER A 152 -7.69 10.70 12.91
CA SER A 152 -6.89 11.74 13.61
C SER A 152 -7.17 11.78 15.11
N TYR A 153 -8.43 11.56 15.52
CA TYR A 153 -8.82 11.56 16.94
C TYR A 153 -8.10 10.47 17.73
N PHE A 154 -8.06 9.25 17.20
CA PHE A 154 -7.44 8.11 17.89
C PHE A 154 -5.96 7.92 17.54
N GLY A 155 -5.44 8.64 16.55
CA GLY A 155 -4.08 8.45 16.04
C GLY A 155 -3.85 7.01 15.60
N VAL A 156 -4.74 6.48 14.76
CA VAL A 156 -4.68 5.10 14.27
C VAL A 156 -4.42 5.10 12.77
N SER A 157 -3.30 4.53 12.34
CA SER A 157 -2.92 4.47 10.92
C SER A 157 -3.65 3.39 10.14
N ASN A 158 -4.15 2.33 10.79
CA ASN A 158 -4.80 1.21 10.12
C ASN A 158 -6.22 1.57 9.64
N PRO A 159 -6.51 1.50 8.31
CA PRO A 159 -7.81 1.80 7.76
C PRO A 159 -8.96 0.95 8.29
N CYS A 160 -8.73 -0.33 8.61
CA CYS A 160 -9.76 -1.21 9.17
C CYS A 160 -10.29 -0.66 10.50
N ILE A 161 -9.38 -0.25 11.40
CA ILE A 161 -9.77 0.25 12.72
C ILE A 161 -10.50 1.59 12.58
N SER A 162 -10.00 2.48 11.73
CA SER A 162 -10.61 3.80 11.49
C SER A 162 -12.03 3.67 10.90
N LEU A 163 -12.20 2.78 9.93
CA LEU A 163 -13.49 2.49 9.31
C LEU A 163 -14.48 1.86 10.31
N GLY A 164 -14.01 0.88 11.08
CA GLY A 164 -14.82 0.22 12.11
C GLY A 164 -15.25 1.16 13.24
N LEU A 165 -14.35 2.01 13.73
CA LEU A 165 -14.66 3.05 14.72
C LEU A 165 -15.66 4.06 14.18
N THR A 166 -15.51 4.48 12.93
CA THR A 166 -16.45 5.40 12.27
C THR A 166 -17.87 4.81 12.26
N GLY A 167 -18.02 3.53 11.90
CA GLY A 167 -19.31 2.85 11.98
C GLY A 167 -19.83 2.66 13.40
N TYR A 168 -18.95 2.33 14.37
CA TYR A 168 -19.31 2.21 15.78
C TYR A 168 -19.85 3.54 16.37
N ILE A 169 -19.16 4.65 16.10
CA ILE A 169 -19.51 5.99 16.60
C ILE A 169 -20.83 6.50 16.01
N ASN A 170 -21.08 6.16 14.75
CA ASN A 170 -22.30 6.55 14.03
C ASN A 170 -23.43 5.52 14.14
N ASP A 171 -23.29 4.52 15.01
CA ASP A 171 -24.31 3.47 15.22
C ASP A 171 -24.73 2.78 13.90
N LYS A 172 -23.78 2.60 12.98
CA LYS A 172 -24.01 1.91 11.72
C LYS A 172 -24.24 0.42 11.99
N GLU A 173 -25.38 -0.08 11.54
CA GLU A 173 -25.72 -1.49 11.65
C GLU A 173 -25.02 -2.32 10.57
N TYR A 174 -24.82 -3.62 10.86
CA TYR A 174 -24.26 -4.60 9.94
C TYR A 174 -25.12 -5.86 9.93
N ASP A 175 -25.09 -6.59 8.82
CA ASP A 175 -25.84 -7.82 8.66
C ASP A 175 -24.97 -9.03 8.98
N ARG A 176 -25.27 -9.71 10.10
CA ARG A 176 -24.54 -10.89 10.54
C ARG A 176 -24.71 -12.08 9.59
N ASP A 177 -25.86 -12.24 8.94
CA ASP A 177 -26.11 -13.37 8.04
C ASP A 177 -25.35 -13.20 6.72
N ILE A 178 -25.19 -11.95 6.25
CA ILE A 178 -24.31 -11.64 5.11
C ILE A 178 -22.86 -11.97 5.46
N LEU A 179 -22.34 -11.52 6.61
CA LEU A 179 -20.98 -11.84 7.05
C LEU A 179 -20.76 -13.35 7.20
N LYS A 180 -21.72 -14.06 7.82
CA LYS A 180 -21.68 -15.52 7.95
C LYS A 180 -21.56 -16.21 6.59
N THR A 181 -22.35 -15.75 5.61
CA THR A 181 -22.32 -16.28 4.25
C THR A 181 -21.00 -15.95 3.54
N TYR A 182 -20.48 -14.74 3.72
CA TYR A 182 -19.20 -14.34 3.15
C TYR A 182 -18.05 -15.19 3.72
N PHE A 183 -17.97 -15.31 5.04
CA PHE A 183 -16.96 -16.12 5.73
C PHE A 183 -17.31 -17.62 5.80
N SER A 184 -18.28 -18.10 5.01
CA SER A 184 -18.45 -19.54 4.76
C SER A 184 -17.58 -20.07 3.63
N LYS A 185 -16.69 -19.22 3.10
CA LYS A 185 -15.70 -19.52 2.08
C LYS A 185 -14.30 -19.30 2.66
N GLU A 186 -13.40 -20.26 2.44
CA GLU A 186 -12.06 -20.23 3.06
C GLU A 186 -11.22 -19.07 2.51
N GLU A 187 -11.33 -18.80 1.21
CA GLU A 187 -10.61 -17.71 0.53
C GLU A 187 -10.91 -16.32 1.11
N ASN A 188 -12.09 -16.16 1.74
CA ASN A 188 -12.51 -14.89 2.31
C ASN A 188 -11.91 -14.62 3.69
N ILE A 189 -11.31 -15.63 4.34
CA ILE A 189 -10.64 -15.50 5.63
C ILE A 189 -9.43 -14.56 5.54
N GLU A 190 -8.82 -14.42 4.36
CA GLU A 190 -7.73 -13.48 4.11
C GLU A 190 -8.08 -12.01 4.39
N LEU A 191 -9.36 -11.63 4.32
CA LEU A 191 -9.78 -10.27 4.71
C LEU A 191 -9.42 -9.95 6.17
N LEU A 192 -9.28 -10.98 7.02
CA LEU A 192 -8.85 -10.87 8.41
C LEU A 192 -7.34 -10.72 8.59
N HIS A 193 -6.55 -10.64 7.50
CA HIS A 193 -5.21 -10.04 7.56
C HIS A 193 -5.28 -8.57 7.97
N LEU A 194 -6.44 -7.91 7.75
CA LEU A 194 -6.65 -6.50 8.03
C LEU A 194 -5.66 -5.59 7.28
N PHE A 195 -5.28 -6.00 6.06
CA PHE A 195 -4.41 -5.23 5.20
C PHE A 195 -5.09 -3.93 4.75
N GLY A 196 -4.48 -2.79 5.07
CA GLY A 196 -5.10 -1.46 4.95
C GLY A 196 -5.82 -1.20 3.63
N PRO A 197 -5.18 -1.41 2.46
CA PRO A 197 -5.81 -1.23 1.15
C PRO A 197 -7.14 -1.94 0.94
N ARG A 198 -7.41 -3.08 1.62
CA ARG A 198 -8.71 -3.79 1.52
C ARG A 198 -9.89 -2.97 2.05
N PHE A 199 -9.61 -1.98 2.90
CA PHE A 199 -10.62 -1.12 3.54
C PHE A 199 -10.60 0.30 2.96
N MET A 200 -9.94 0.50 1.81
CA MET A 200 -9.87 1.76 1.10
C MET A 200 -10.84 1.74 -0.09
N LYS A 201 -11.88 2.58 -0.06
CA LYS A 201 -12.97 2.57 -1.05
C LYS A 201 -12.47 2.62 -2.49
N ASP A 202 -11.50 3.47 -2.78
CA ASP A 202 -11.03 3.71 -4.16
C ASP A 202 -10.11 2.61 -4.69
N TRP A 203 -9.73 1.64 -3.86
CA TRP A 203 -8.82 0.53 -4.19
C TRP A 203 -9.52 -0.84 -4.27
N ASN A 204 -10.85 -0.87 -4.14
CA ASN A 204 -11.65 -2.08 -4.16
C ASN A 204 -12.86 -1.90 -5.06
N GLU A 205 -13.32 -3.02 -5.64
CA GLU A 205 -14.64 -3.08 -6.22
C GLU A 205 -15.70 -2.88 -5.14
N LYS A 206 -16.89 -2.43 -5.55
CA LYS A 206 -17.94 -2.01 -4.62
C LYS A 206 -18.32 -3.12 -3.64
N GLU A 207 -18.53 -4.35 -4.14
CA GLU A 207 -18.94 -5.49 -3.32
C GLU A 207 -17.85 -5.87 -2.30
N ASP A 208 -16.58 -5.85 -2.71
CA ASP A 208 -15.44 -6.16 -1.83
C ASP A 208 -15.31 -5.11 -0.72
N TYR A 209 -15.46 -3.83 -1.07
CA TYR A 209 -15.44 -2.74 -0.09
C TYR A 209 -16.60 -2.83 0.90
N GLU A 210 -17.82 -3.15 0.44
CA GLU A 210 -18.98 -3.32 1.33
C GLU A 210 -18.74 -4.46 2.35
N MET A 211 -18.09 -5.55 1.92
CA MET A 211 -17.74 -6.66 2.84
C MET A 211 -16.61 -6.26 3.81
N ALA A 212 -15.60 -5.52 3.34
CA ALA A 212 -14.54 -4.97 4.18
C ALA A 212 -15.09 -4.01 5.24
N GLU A 213 -15.97 -3.08 4.85
CA GLU A 213 -16.61 -2.14 5.75
C GLU A 213 -17.47 -2.87 6.79
N MET A 214 -18.31 -3.81 6.37
CA MET A 214 -19.17 -4.58 7.26
C MET A 214 -18.34 -5.40 8.27
N THR A 215 -17.23 -6.00 7.80
CA THR A 215 -16.27 -6.73 8.63
C THR A 215 -15.61 -5.80 9.65
N ALA A 216 -15.10 -4.64 9.23
CA ALA A 216 -14.45 -3.67 10.11
C ALA A 216 -15.39 -3.21 11.24
N ILE A 217 -16.64 -2.89 10.90
CA ILE A 217 -17.65 -2.44 11.88
C ILE A 217 -18.00 -3.56 12.86
N SER A 218 -18.27 -4.76 12.35
CA SER A 218 -18.64 -5.91 13.18
C SER A 218 -17.51 -6.32 14.13
N LEU A 219 -16.29 -6.45 13.61
CA LEU A 219 -15.11 -6.85 14.38
C LEU A 219 -14.74 -5.78 15.43
N THR A 220 -14.88 -4.49 15.08
CA THR A 220 -14.65 -3.39 16.03
C THR A 220 -15.68 -3.41 17.16
N LYS A 221 -16.98 -3.55 16.83
CA LYS A 221 -18.06 -3.67 17.83
C LYS A 221 -17.81 -4.83 18.79
N PHE A 222 -17.47 -6.00 18.26
CA PHE A 222 -17.12 -7.18 19.05
C PHE A 222 -15.90 -6.93 19.96
N THR A 223 -14.82 -6.38 19.40
CA THR A 223 -13.58 -6.13 20.15
C THR A 223 -13.81 -5.15 21.31
N ILE A 224 -14.59 -4.07 21.09
CA ILE A 224 -14.93 -3.12 22.16
C ILE A 224 -15.75 -3.80 23.27
N GLN A 225 -16.70 -4.66 22.91
CA GLN A 225 -17.52 -5.38 23.88
C GLN A 225 -16.71 -6.35 24.75
N GLU A 226 -15.74 -7.05 24.14
CA GLU A 226 -14.94 -8.07 24.82
C GLU A 226 -13.72 -7.51 25.57
N LYS A 227 -13.02 -6.54 24.97
CA LYS A 227 -11.71 -6.06 25.44
C LYS A 227 -11.67 -4.57 25.81
N GLY A 228 -12.72 -3.80 25.53
CA GLY A 228 -12.70 -2.34 25.67
C GLY A 228 -12.10 -1.61 24.47
N ILE A 229 -12.29 -0.29 24.40
CA ILE A 229 -11.87 0.53 23.26
C ILE A 229 -10.35 0.76 23.22
N GLU A 230 -9.71 0.77 24.38
CA GLU A 230 -8.28 0.94 24.56
C GLU A 230 -7.46 -0.23 23.99
N LYS A 231 -8.12 -1.35 23.65
CA LYS A 231 -7.53 -2.57 23.11
C LYS A 231 -7.80 -2.81 21.62
N LEU A 232 -8.27 -1.79 20.90
CA LEU A 232 -8.60 -1.90 19.47
C LEU A 232 -7.42 -2.18 18.54
N THR A 233 -6.19 -1.92 18.97
CA THR A 233 -4.99 -2.30 18.22
C THR A 233 -4.57 -3.75 18.45
N ASP A 234 -5.17 -4.43 19.43
CA ASP A 234 -4.81 -5.79 19.88
C ASP A 234 -5.78 -6.84 19.28
N ILE A 235 -6.11 -6.70 17.99
CA ILE A 235 -6.95 -7.65 17.24
C ILE A 235 -6.05 -8.81 16.73
N ASP A 236 -5.75 -9.71 17.65
CA ASP A 236 -4.96 -10.94 17.44
C ASP A 236 -5.81 -12.09 16.87
N GLU A 237 -5.14 -13.22 16.57
CA GLU A 237 -5.79 -14.48 16.17
C GLU A 237 -6.94 -14.91 17.11
N THR A 238 -6.80 -14.71 18.41
CA THR A 238 -7.81 -15.14 19.40
C THR A 238 -9.08 -14.32 19.25
N VAL A 239 -8.98 -13.00 19.10
CA VAL A 239 -10.14 -12.11 18.85
C VAL A 239 -10.80 -12.46 17.53
N LYS A 240 -10.01 -12.61 16.46
CA LYS A 240 -10.53 -12.94 15.12
C LYS A 240 -11.31 -14.26 15.15
N ASN A 241 -10.79 -15.28 15.81
CA ASN A 241 -11.45 -16.59 15.93
C ASN A 241 -12.68 -16.56 16.84
N ALA A 242 -12.66 -15.79 17.93
CA ALA A 242 -13.84 -15.60 18.77
C ALA A 242 -14.97 -14.90 18.01
N TRP A 243 -14.63 -13.85 17.23
CA TRP A 243 -15.57 -13.15 16.36
C TRP A 243 -16.10 -14.05 15.23
N LEU A 244 -15.24 -14.81 14.54
CA LEU A 244 -15.66 -15.78 13.51
C LEU A 244 -16.70 -16.78 14.06
N LYS A 245 -16.46 -17.27 15.28
CA LYS A 245 -17.41 -18.14 15.99
C LYS A 245 -18.71 -17.42 16.31
N GLU A 246 -18.65 -16.15 16.74
CA GLU A 246 -19.85 -15.35 17.00
C GLU A 246 -20.69 -15.16 15.74
N ILE A 247 -20.09 -14.82 14.59
CA ILE A 247 -20.85 -14.68 13.34
C ILE A 247 -21.31 -16.04 12.78
N GLY A 248 -20.72 -17.14 13.25
CA GLY A 248 -21.09 -18.50 12.86
C GLY A 248 -20.39 -19.01 11.61
N SER A 249 -19.18 -18.50 11.33
CA SER A 249 -18.31 -19.05 10.29
C SER A 249 -17.83 -20.46 10.66
N PRO A 250 -17.72 -21.39 9.68
CA PRO A 250 -17.16 -22.72 9.91
C PRO A 250 -15.63 -22.73 9.93
N PHE A 251 -14.97 -21.64 9.53
CA PHE A 251 -13.52 -21.55 9.43
C PHE A 251 -12.91 -20.82 10.62
N THR A 252 -11.63 -21.09 10.83
CA THR A 252 -10.78 -20.40 11.80
C THR A 252 -9.69 -19.64 11.07
N TYR A 253 -9.43 -18.41 11.50
CA TYR A 253 -8.26 -17.66 11.11
C TYR A 253 -6.99 -18.23 11.74
N ARG A 254 -5.90 -18.24 10.97
CA ARG A 254 -4.55 -18.51 11.46
C ARG A 254 -3.67 -17.33 11.07
N GLU A 255 -2.93 -16.79 12.02
CA GLU A 255 -1.93 -15.77 11.70
C GLU A 255 -0.90 -16.33 10.73
N ASN A 256 -0.50 -15.48 9.78
CA ASN A 256 0.65 -15.74 8.94
C ASN A 256 1.87 -15.00 9.50
N ASP A 257 3.03 -15.23 8.91
CA ASP A 257 4.30 -14.62 9.34
C ASP A 257 4.34 -13.08 9.17
N ILE A 258 3.32 -12.47 8.53
CA ILE A 258 3.29 -11.04 8.22
C ILE A 258 2.61 -10.26 9.34
N LYS A 259 3.36 -9.33 9.93
CA LYS A 259 2.87 -8.44 11.00
C LYS A 259 2.16 -7.22 10.45
N TYR A 260 0.97 -7.39 9.89
CA TYR A 260 0.16 -6.28 9.33
C TYR A 260 -0.13 -5.15 10.32
N ASN A 261 -0.17 -5.46 11.63
CA ASN A 261 -0.41 -4.47 12.67
C ASN A 261 0.70 -3.41 12.79
N ASN A 262 1.90 -3.68 12.28
CA ASN A 262 3.00 -2.71 12.23
C ASN A 262 2.91 -1.76 11.03
N PHE A 263 2.01 -2.01 10.08
CA PHE A 263 1.97 -1.22 8.86
C PHE A 263 1.28 0.11 9.11
N GLN A 264 1.83 1.16 8.53
CA GLN A 264 1.18 2.48 8.46
C GLN A 264 0.77 2.77 7.03
N TYR A 265 -0.31 3.53 6.89
CA TYR A 265 -0.93 3.79 5.60
C TYR A 265 -1.24 5.28 5.46
N ALA A 266 -1.00 5.82 4.27
CA ALA A 266 -1.54 7.10 3.83
C ALA A 266 -2.14 6.94 2.44
N GLN A 267 -3.19 7.68 2.11
CA GLN A 267 -3.92 7.46 0.86
C GLN A 267 -4.50 8.75 0.25
N SER A 268 -4.74 8.68 -1.05
CA SER A 268 -5.67 9.50 -1.83
C SER A 268 -6.36 8.60 -2.87
N GLU A 269 -7.28 9.16 -3.67
CA GLU A 269 -8.08 8.42 -4.65
C GLU A 269 -7.25 7.51 -5.58
N ASN A 270 -6.08 7.98 -6.02
CA ASN A 270 -5.24 7.27 -7.00
C ASN A 270 -3.84 6.93 -6.46
N HIS A 271 -3.58 7.14 -5.17
CA HIS A 271 -2.27 6.92 -4.58
C HIS A 271 -2.38 6.30 -3.20
N VAL A 272 -1.58 5.28 -2.92
CA VAL A 272 -1.44 4.70 -1.58
C VAL A 272 0.02 4.62 -1.19
N LYS A 273 0.31 5.04 0.05
CA LYS A 273 1.60 4.85 0.70
C LYS A 273 1.46 3.80 1.78
N ILE A 274 2.37 2.84 1.79
CA ILE A 274 2.44 1.77 2.79
C ILE A 274 3.82 1.78 3.42
N PHE A 275 3.86 1.90 4.73
CA PHE A 275 5.10 1.92 5.51
C PHE A 275 5.14 0.63 6.32
N THR A 276 6.17 -0.19 6.11
CA THR A 276 6.43 -1.41 6.90
C THR A 276 7.76 -1.25 7.65
N ASP A 277 8.18 -2.23 8.44
CA ASP A 277 9.51 -2.17 9.07
C ASP A 277 10.63 -2.19 7.99
N ASP A 278 10.40 -2.91 6.89
CA ASP A 278 11.40 -3.21 5.86
C ASP A 278 11.30 -2.37 4.57
N ALA A 279 10.18 -1.67 4.34
CA ALA A 279 9.91 -1.04 3.05
C ALA A 279 9.02 0.20 3.15
N ARG A 280 9.09 1.02 2.10
CA ARG A 280 8.25 2.20 1.88
C ARG A 280 7.66 2.13 0.49
N TYR A 281 6.38 1.79 0.38
CA TYR A 281 5.69 1.69 -0.89
C TYR A 281 5.00 3.00 -1.22
N ASN A 282 5.26 3.55 -2.40
CA ASN A 282 4.51 4.66 -2.98
C ASN A 282 3.87 4.13 -4.26
N ILE A 283 2.56 3.94 -4.26
CA ILE A 283 1.84 3.21 -5.30
C ILE A 283 0.81 4.10 -5.94
N ASP A 284 1.01 4.41 -7.21
CA ASP A 284 -0.01 5.00 -8.07
C ASP A 284 -0.90 3.90 -8.66
N LYS A 285 -2.19 4.18 -8.76
CA LYS A 285 -3.14 3.27 -9.40
C LYS A 285 -2.77 3.11 -10.88
N THR A 286 -2.55 1.87 -11.31
CA THR A 286 -2.24 1.53 -12.72
C THR A 286 -3.16 0.42 -13.23
N GLU A 287 -3.11 0.09 -14.51
CA GLU A 287 -3.89 -1.03 -15.06
C GLU A 287 -3.52 -2.41 -14.47
N PHE A 288 -2.34 -2.51 -13.83
CA PHE A 288 -1.84 -3.75 -13.22
C PHE A 288 -1.81 -3.71 -11.68
N PHE A 289 -1.83 -2.53 -11.09
CA PHE A 289 -1.97 -2.30 -9.65
C PHE A 289 -3.20 -1.41 -9.42
N ASN A 290 -4.39 -1.99 -9.55
CA ASN A 290 -5.66 -1.31 -9.34
C ASN A 290 -6.54 -1.94 -8.26
N THR A 291 -6.15 -3.10 -7.73
CA THR A 291 -6.87 -3.77 -6.64
C THR A 291 -6.00 -3.92 -5.39
N ALA A 292 -6.64 -3.85 -4.22
CA ALA A 292 -5.98 -4.10 -2.93
C ALA A 292 -5.34 -5.50 -2.86
N LYS A 293 -5.93 -6.53 -3.50
CA LYS A 293 -5.38 -7.89 -3.53
C LYS A 293 -4.03 -7.96 -4.25
N GLN A 294 -3.88 -7.28 -5.38
CA GLN A 294 -2.62 -7.24 -6.12
C GLN A 294 -1.52 -6.58 -5.28
N ILE A 295 -1.84 -5.47 -4.62
CA ILE A 295 -0.90 -4.77 -3.74
C ILE A 295 -0.51 -5.66 -2.55
N GLU A 296 -1.48 -6.31 -1.92
CA GLU A 296 -1.23 -7.21 -0.79
C GLU A 296 -0.28 -8.34 -1.19
N ASN A 297 -0.56 -8.99 -2.33
CA ASN A 297 0.26 -10.07 -2.84
C ASN A 297 1.71 -9.61 -3.06
N LEU A 298 1.94 -8.45 -3.67
CA LEU A 298 3.28 -7.90 -3.89
C LEU A 298 4.01 -7.64 -2.56
N VAL A 299 3.37 -6.93 -1.63
CA VAL A 299 3.98 -6.58 -0.34
C VAL A 299 4.34 -7.84 0.45
N VAL A 300 3.44 -8.83 0.47
CA VAL A 300 3.63 -10.09 1.20
C VAL A 300 4.76 -10.92 0.59
N THR A 301 4.79 -11.09 -0.73
CA THR A 301 5.82 -11.91 -1.39
C THR A 301 7.20 -11.29 -1.22
N GLN A 302 7.31 -9.96 -1.27
CA GLN A 302 8.58 -9.27 -1.01
C GLN A 302 9.08 -9.43 0.43
N ILE A 303 8.21 -9.28 1.42
CA ILE A 303 8.59 -9.49 2.84
C ILE A 303 9.05 -10.94 3.07
N LYS A 304 8.30 -11.91 2.54
CA LYS A 304 8.66 -13.33 2.64
C LYS A 304 10.00 -13.62 1.99
N TRP A 305 10.20 -13.14 0.76
CA TRP A 305 11.44 -13.38 0.04
C TRP A 305 12.64 -12.70 0.70
N LYS A 306 12.51 -11.46 1.19
CA LYS A 306 13.59 -10.79 1.95
C LYS A 306 14.01 -11.64 3.15
N LYS A 307 13.05 -12.17 3.91
CA LYS A 307 13.31 -13.07 5.05
C LYS A 307 14.01 -14.35 4.61
N GLU A 308 13.50 -15.05 3.60
CA GLU A 308 14.07 -16.31 3.09
C GLU A 308 15.48 -16.10 2.51
N LEU A 309 15.70 -15.02 1.77
CA LEU A 309 17.00 -14.65 1.22
C LEU A 309 18.00 -14.35 2.33
N LYS A 310 17.58 -13.60 3.36
CA LYS A 310 18.40 -13.29 4.54
C LYS A 310 18.84 -14.57 5.26
N GLU A 311 17.89 -15.48 5.51
CA GLU A 311 18.17 -16.79 6.14
C GLU A 311 19.12 -17.64 5.28
N TYR A 312 18.93 -17.64 3.96
CA TYR A 312 19.80 -18.35 3.02
C TYR A 312 21.24 -17.80 3.05
N ILE A 313 21.41 -16.49 2.91
CA ILE A 313 22.74 -15.84 2.91
C ILE A 313 23.43 -16.06 4.25
N GLN A 314 22.72 -15.98 5.36
CA GLN A 314 23.29 -16.23 6.69
C GLN A 314 23.90 -17.64 6.83
N ILE A 315 23.31 -18.64 6.17
CA ILE A 315 23.78 -20.03 6.19
C ILE A 315 24.92 -20.25 5.19
N TYR A 316 24.77 -19.77 3.96
CA TYR A 316 25.63 -20.15 2.83
C TYR A 316 26.71 -19.11 2.47
N ALA A 317 26.56 -17.87 2.93
CA ALA A 317 27.52 -16.78 2.75
C ALA A 317 27.62 -15.88 4.00
N PRO A 318 28.08 -16.43 5.14
CA PRO A 318 28.10 -15.70 6.41
C PRO A 318 29.06 -14.51 6.44
N GLU A 319 30.14 -14.49 5.64
CA GLU A 319 31.05 -13.34 5.59
C GLU A 319 30.38 -12.18 4.85
N TYR A 320 29.70 -12.49 3.74
CA TYR A 320 28.86 -11.52 3.03
C TYR A 320 27.71 -11.01 3.91
N TYR A 321 27.01 -11.91 4.61
CA TYR A 321 25.93 -11.57 5.54
C TYR A 321 26.36 -10.52 6.58
N ASN A 322 27.52 -10.74 7.21
CA ASN A 322 28.02 -9.87 8.28
C ASN A 322 28.58 -8.53 7.79
N SER A 323 28.83 -8.39 6.48
CA SER A 323 29.40 -7.18 5.88
C SER A 323 28.36 -6.28 5.19
N HIS A 324 27.11 -6.72 5.07
CA HIS A 324 26.05 -6.00 4.36
C HIS A 324 24.82 -5.74 5.24
N ASP A 325 24.16 -4.60 5.01
CA ASP A 325 22.93 -4.25 5.70
C ASP A 325 21.71 -4.84 4.99
N PHE A 326 21.24 -5.98 5.49
CA PHE A 326 19.99 -6.61 5.02
C PHE A 326 18.74 -6.05 5.70
N ASP A 327 18.88 -5.23 6.75
CA ASP A 327 17.76 -4.65 7.48
C ASP A 327 17.40 -3.24 6.97
N MET A 328 18.04 -2.82 5.88
CA MET A 328 17.72 -1.56 5.21
C MET A 328 16.25 -1.47 4.78
N THR A 329 15.70 -0.27 4.92
CA THR A 329 14.37 0.07 4.42
C THR A 329 14.44 0.39 2.93
N ILE A 330 13.73 -0.36 2.10
CA ILE A 330 13.75 -0.20 0.63
C ILE A 330 12.54 0.65 0.17
N PRO A 331 12.76 1.80 -0.49
CA PRO A 331 11.69 2.55 -1.14
C PRO A 331 11.27 1.91 -2.47
N TYR A 332 9.96 1.76 -2.66
CA TYR A 332 9.34 1.33 -3.90
C TYR A 332 8.49 2.46 -4.47
N ILE A 333 8.61 2.68 -5.78
CA ILE A 333 7.79 3.60 -6.55
C ILE A 333 7.10 2.80 -7.64
N LEU A 334 5.81 2.53 -7.43
CA LEU A 334 4.96 1.83 -8.40
C LEU A 334 4.19 2.87 -9.19
N LYS A 335 4.44 2.96 -10.50
CA LYS A 335 3.81 3.97 -11.34
C LYS A 335 3.60 3.49 -12.76
N LYS A 336 2.83 4.26 -13.52
CA LYS A 336 2.65 4.01 -14.94
C LYS A 336 3.92 4.31 -15.72
N ARG A 337 4.28 3.45 -16.68
CA ARG A 337 5.36 3.75 -17.62
C ARG A 337 5.00 4.93 -18.53
N ASN A 338 5.94 5.83 -18.78
CA ASN A 338 5.75 6.95 -19.72
C ASN A 338 6.08 6.56 -21.16
N SER A 339 6.88 5.52 -21.37
CA SER A 339 7.24 5.00 -22.69
C SER A 339 7.39 3.48 -22.68
N SER A 340 7.44 2.87 -23.86
CA SER A 340 7.70 1.42 -24.01
C SER A 340 9.16 1.03 -23.72
N GLU A 341 10.06 2.01 -23.63
CA GLU A 341 11.49 1.80 -23.38
C GLU A 341 11.83 1.87 -21.88
N GLU A 342 10.90 2.32 -21.03
CA GLU A 342 11.11 2.30 -19.60
C GLU A 342 10.90 0.89 -19.05
N HIS A 343 11.82 0.46 -18.18
CA HIS A 343 11.80 -0.83 -17.51
C HIS A 343 11.85 -0.65 -15.99
N ASN A 344 11.47 -1.70 -15.28
CA ASN A 344 11.75 -1.79 -13.84
C ASN A 344 13.25 -1.56 -13.63
N ASN A 345 13.60 -0.90 -12.53
CA ASN A 345 14.99 -0.61 -12.21
C ASN A 345 15.18 -0.42 -10.71
N ALA A 346 16.37 -0.78 -10.23
CA ALA A 346 16.92 -0.38 -8.96
C ALA A 346 17.97 0.72 -9.15
N ASN A 347 17.74 1.92 -8.62
CA ASN A 347 18.74 2.99 -8.64
C ASN A 347 18.80 3.69 -7.30
N ASN A 348 20.01 3.92 -6.76
CA ASN A 348 20.23 4.50 -5.44
C ASN A 348 19.38 3.82 -4.34
N ASN A 349 19.30 2.48 -4.39
CA ASN A 349 18.48 1.65 -3.50
C ASN A 349 16.97 1.94 -3.54
N ILE A 350 16.48 2.57 -4.60
CA ILE A 350 15.04 2.77 -4.87
C ILE A 350 14.64 1.85 -6.00
N ILE A 351 13.57 1.08 -5.79
CA ILE A 351 12.98 0.25 -6.82
C ILE A 351 11.85 1.01 -7.50
N THR A 352 11.97 1.19 -8.81
CA THR A 352 10.88 1.69 -9.63
C THR A 352 10.24 0.51 -10.35
N VAL A 353 8.94 0.33 -10.14
CA VAL A 353 8.13 -0.71 -10.77
C VAL A 353 7.15 -0.05 -11.73
N LEU A 354 7.24 -0.42 -13.00
CA LEU A 354 6.57 0.20 -14.12
C LEU A 354 5.61 -0.79 -14.75
N ASN A 355 4.32 -0.59 -14.48
CA ASN A 355 3.23 -1.40 -15.01
C ASN A 355 3.28 -2.91 -14.67
N VAL A 356 4.37 -3.58 -14.33
CA VAL A 356 4.35 -5.03 -14.04
C VAL A 356 5.31 -5.40 -12.93
N ASP A 357 4.96 -6.40 -12.14
CA ASP A 357 5.77 -6.91 -11.02
C ASP A 357 6.78 -8.00 -11.41
N ASP A 358 6.85 -8.38 -12.69
CA ASP A 358 7.58 -9.56 -13.17
C ASP A 358 9.09 -9.54 -12.89
N THR A 359 9.69 -8.37 -12.75
CA THR A 359 11.14 -8.19 -12.58
C THR A 359 11.52 -7.58 -11.25
N VAL A 360 10.56 -7.39 -10.34
CA VAL A 360 10.81 -6.71 -9.05
C VAL A 360 11.82 -7.45 -8.18
N PHE A 361 11.78 -8.79 -8.19
CA PHE A 361 12.76 -9.60 -7.45
C PHE A 361 14.16 -9.56 -8.09
N HIS A 362 14.26 -9.42 -9.42
CA HIS A 362 15.52 -9.18 -10.10
C HIS A 362 16.14 -7.85 -9.65
N GLU A 363 15.35 -6.78 -9.66
CA GLU A 363 15.80 -5.47 -9.19
C GLU A 363 16.22 -5.47 -7.71
N LEU A 364 15.50 -6.24 -6.88
CA LEU A 364 15.95 -6.44 -5.50
C LEU A 364 17.29 -7.18 -5.40
N GLY A 365 17.56 -8.11 -6.33
CA GLY A 365 18.86 -8.75 -6.45
C GLY A 365 19.98 -7.72 -6.59
N HIS A 366 19.80 -6.68 -7.40
CA HIS A 366 20.78 -5.59 -7.54
C HIS A 366 20.99 -4.77 -6.26
N ILE A 367 19.97 -4.65 -5.40
CA ILE A 367 20.10 -3.96 -4.10
C ILE A 367 20.86 -4.82 -3.09
N PHE A 368 20.54 -6.12 -3.01
CA PHE A 368 21.19 -7.03 -2.06
C PHE A 368 22.57 -7.51 -2.50
N PHE A 369 22.85 -7.48 -3.80
CA PHE A 369 24.12 -7.88 -4.41
C PHE A 369 24.69 -6.74 -5.27
N PRO A 370 25.01 -5.57 -4.68
CA PRO A 370 25.51 -4.44 -5.43
C PRO A 370 26.84 -4.79 -6.10
N SER A 371 26.93 -4.52 -7.40
CA SER A 371 28.16 -4.68 -8.17
C SER A 371 28.89 -3.33 -8.28
N PRO A 372 30.23 -3.29 -8.13
CA PRO A 372 31.00 -2.07 -8.33
C PRO A 372 31.26 -1.77 -9.82
N LEU A 373 30.93 -2.72 -10.69
CA LEU A 373 31.01 -2.56 -12.14
C LEU A 373 29.81 -1.77 -12.65
N GLN A 374 29.94 -1.13 -13.82
CA GLN A 374 28.84 -0.37 -14.42
C GLN A 374 27.60 -1.24 -14.63
N PHE A 375 26.43 -0.57 -14.69
CA PHE A 375 25.17 -1.19 -15.09
C PHE A 375 25.34 -1.97 -16.40
N GLY A 376 24.79 -3.18 -16.46
CA GLY A 376 24.91 -4.08 -17.61
C GLY A 376 26.17 -4.93 -17.61
N ASN A 377 26.37 -5.70 -16.54
CA ASN A 377 27.46 -6.67 -16.47
C ASN A 377 26.94 -8.05 -16.05
N MET A 378 27.52 -9.08 -16.67
CA MET A 378 27.16 -10.49 -16.49
C MET A 378 27.10 -10.93 -15.04
N LYS A 379 28.02 -10.44 -14.20
CA LYS A 379 28.07 -10.85 -12.80
C LYS A 379 26.88 -10.33 -12.02
N SER A 380 26.58 -9.03 -12.19
CA SER A 380 25.47 -8.35 -11.53
C SER A 380 24.13 -8.90 -11.98
N ASP A 381 23.94 -9.05 -13.29
CA ASP A 381 22.69 -9.55 -13.86
C ASP A 381 22.50 -11.04 -13.55
N GLY A 382 23.57 -11.83 -13.62
CA GLY A 382 23.57 -13.26 -13.30
C GLY A 382 23.25 -13.55 -11.84
N ILE A 383 23.82 -12.81 -10.88
CA ILE A 383 23.50 -12.99 -9.45
C ILE A 383 22.09 -12.50 -9.11
N ALA A 384 21.62 -11.42 -9.75
CA ALA A 384 20.25 -10.93 -9.59
C ALA A 384 19.23 -11.96 -10.10
N ASP A 385 19.46 -12.57 -11.26
CA ASP A 385 18.62 -13.66 -11.78
C ASP A 385 18.76 -14.95 -10.97
N TYR A 386 19.94 -15.28 -10.45
CA TYR A 386 20.11 -16.42 -9.54
C TYR A 386 19.24 -16.24 -8.28
N ALA A 387 19.30 -15.06 -7.65
CA ALA A 387 18.53 -14.76 -6.45
C ALA A 387 17.01 -14.75 -6.70
N SER A 388 16.59 -14.23 -7.86
CA SER A 388 15.17 -14.05 -8.19
C SER A 388 14.53 -15.24 -8.89
N LEU A 389 15.26 -16.07 -9.65
CA LEU A 389 14.72 -17.25 -10.31
C LEU A 389 15.02 -18.53 -9.53
N ILE A 390 16.22 -18.67 -8.96
CA ILE A 390 16.62 -19.92 -8.29
C ILE A 390 16.25 -19.88 -6.81
N LEU A 391 16.62 -18.81 -6.11
CA LEU A 391 16.36 -18.69 -4.67
C LEU A 391 14.95 -18.18 -4.32
N CYS A 392 14.29 -17.40 -5.18
CA CYS A 392 12.92 -16.91 -4.94
C CYS A 392 11.87 -17.84 -5.54
N PRO A 393 10.99 -18.48 -4.75
CA PRO A 393 9.88 -19.24 -5.30
C PRO A 393 8.71 -18.39 -5.79
N TYR A 394 8.68 -17.09 -5.45
CA TYR A 394 7.55 -16.19 -5.68
C TYR A 394 7.68 -15.36 -6.97
N ASP A 395 8.81 -15.43 -7.66
CA ASP A 395 9.02 -14.68 -8.90
C ASP A 395 8.14 -15.24 -10.01
N ARG A 396 7.29 -14.37 -10.58
CA ARG A 396 6.32 -14.71 -11.62
C ARG A 396 6.99 -15.20 -12.90
N ARG A 397 8.24 -14.80 -13.19
CA ARG A 397 9.00 -15.29 -14.34
C ARG A 397 9.22 -16.80 -14.27
N ARG A 398 9.26 -17.41 -13.08
CA ARG A 398 9.36 -18.87 -12.95
C ARG A 398 8.19 -19.58 -13.61
N GLU A 399 6.97 -19.12 -13.42
CA GLU A 399 5.79 -19.70 -14.07
C GLU A 399 5.89 -19.58 -15.60
N TRP A 400 6.32 -18.42 -16.08
CA TRP A 400 6.52 -18.20 -17.50
C TRP A 400 7.59 -19.14 -18.09
N TYR A 401 8.73 -19.32 -17.40
CA TYR A 401 9.74 -20.28 -17.80
C TYR A 401 9.22 -21.72 -17.75
N SER A 402 8.51 -22.10 -16.69
CA SER A 402 7.90 -23.43 -16.56
C SER A 402 6.94 -23.73 -17.71
N ASN A 403 6.14 -22.75 -18.14
CA ASN A 403 5.18 -22.93 -19.23
C ASN A 403 5.84 -23.26 -20.57
N ILE A 404 7.11 -22.91 -20.78
CA ILE A 404 7.88 -23.28 -21.99
C ILE A 404 7.91 -24.81 -22.18
N ILE A 405 7.94 -25.58 -21.10
CA ILE A 405 8.03 -27.05 -21.14
C ILE A 405 6.71 -27.76 -20.79
N LEU A 406 5.74 -27.05 -20.20
CA LEU A 406 4.43 -27.59 -19.80
C LEU A 406 3.33 -27.40 -20.84
N GLU A 407 3.33 -26.31 -21.61
CA GLU A 407 2.24 -26.01 -22.54
C GLU A 407 2.31 -26.85 -23.82
N ASP A 408 1.40 -27.82 -23.95
CA ASP A 408 1.13 -28.51 -25.21
C ASP A 408 0.30 -27.57 -26.10
N ARG A 409 0.98 -26.74 -26.91
CA ARG A 409 0.47 -25.98 -28.08
C ARG A 409 -0.44 -24.76 -27.81
N ASN A 410 0.14 -23.58 -27.57
CA ASN A 410 -0.56 -22.32 -27.90
C ASN A 410 0.30 -21.18 -28.48
N HIS A 411 1.56 -21.43 -28.83
CA HIS A 411 2.30 -20.53 -29.72
C HIS A 411 3.13 -21.34 -30.74
N ASP A 412 2.58 -21.55 -31.95
CA ASP A 412 3.25 -22.23 -33.07
C ASP A 412 4.66 -21.67 -33.38
N LYS A 413 4.96 -20.42 -32.98
CA LYS A 413 6.26 -19.78 -33.16
C LYS A 413 7.36 -20.23 -32.19
N TYR A 414 7.00 -20.84 -31.06
CA TYR A 414 7.96 -21.20 -29.99
C TYR A 414 8.10 -22.70 -29.76
N LEU A 415 7.32 -23.50 -30.49
CA LEU A 415 7.25 -24.95 -30.31
C LEU A 415 8.63 -25.63 -30.43
N PRO A 416 9.48 -25.34 -31.45
CA PRO A 416 10.78 -26.02 -31.56
C PRO A 416 11.75 -25.67 -30.42
N TYR A 417 11.68 -24.43 -29.91
CA TYR A 417 12.50 -24.04 -28.77
C TYR A 417 12.01 -24.72 -27.48
N GLY A 418 10.71 -24.69 -27.22
CA GLY A 418 10.12 -25.36 -26.06
C GLY A 418 10.40 -26.86 -26.06
N GLU A 419 10.32 -27.53 -27.22
CA GLU A 419 10.68 -28.94 -27.39
C GLU A 419 12.16 -29.21 -27.09
N SER A 420 13.08 -28.36 -27.56
CA SER A 420 14.51 -28.48 -27.28
C SER A 420 14.81 -28.30 -25.78
N VAL A 421 14.26 -27.24 -25.17
CA VAL A 421 14.38 -27.00 -23.72
C VAL A 421 13.83 -28.17 -22.91
N LYS A 422 12.65 -28.68 -23.30
CA LYS A 422 12.02 -29.83 -22.67
C LYS A 422 12.91 -31.08 -22.74
N LEU A 423 13.52 -31.34 -23.89
CA LEU A 423 14.41 -32.48 -24.08
C LEU A 423 15.65 -32.42 -23.17
N TYR A 424 16.30 -31.25 -23.06
CA TYR A 424 17.42 -31.07 -22.12
C TYR A 424 16.97 -31.21 -20.66
N TYR A 425 15.84 -30.58 -20.31
CA TYR A 425 15.29 -30.64 -18.96
C TYR A 425 14.96 -32.08 -18.53
N GLU A 426 14.29 -32.86 -19.39
CA GLU A 426 13.96 -34.28 -19.17
C GLU A 426 15.23 -35.13 -19.04
N GLY A 427 16.26 -34.83 -19.83
CA GLY A 427 17.59 -35.43 -19.71
C GLY A 427 18.22 -35.21 -18.32
N TYR A 428 18.19 -33.98 -17.81
CA TYR A 428 18.76 -33.65 -16.50
C TYR A 428 17.96 -34.24 -15.33
N CYS A 429 16.63 -34.16 -15.37
CA CYS A 429 15.78 -34.62 -14.27
C CYS A 429 15.53 -36.14 -14.31
N LYS A 430 15.85 -36.82 -15.42
CA LYS A 430 15.64 -38.27 -15.65
C LYS A 430 14.18 -38.69 -15.38
N LYS A 431 13.24 -37.83 -15.74
CA LYS A 431 11.81 -38.03 -15.53
C LYS A 431 11.02 -37.46 -16.71
N ASP A 432 10.10 -38.28 -17.22
CA ASP A 432 9.11 -37.85 -18.21
C ASP A 432 7.81 -37.48 -17.48
N ASN A 433 7.18 -36.39 -17.91
CA ASN A 433 5.94 -35.82 -17.35
C ASN A 433 6.09 -35.27 -15.91
N TYR A 434 5.82 -33.98 -15.76
CA TYR A 434 5.90 -33.26 -14.49
C TYR A 434 4.85 -32.14 -14.47
N SER A 435 4.36 -31.83 -13.29
CA SER A 435 3.53 -30.66 -13.02
C SER A 435 4.38 -29.43 -12.69
N ASN A 436 3.80 -28.23 -12.74
CA ASN A 436 4.52 -26.99 -12.42
C ASN A 436 5.20 -27.03 -11.04
N SER A 437 4.55 -27.62 -10.03
CA SER A 437 5.13 -27.76 -8.68
C SER A 437 6.28 -28.76 -8.57
N GLU A 438 6.50 -29.60 -9.59
CA GLU A 438 7.58 -30.58 -9.63
C GLU A 438 8.79 -30.10 -10.44
N ILE A 439 8.70 -28.91 -11.05
CA ILE A 439 9.78 -28.36 -11.87
C ILE A 439 10.95 -27.94 -10.97
N ASN A 440 12.12 -28.53 -11.21
CA ASN A 440 13.36 -28.04 -10.64
C ASN A 440 13.81 -26.83 -11.46
N ILE A 441 13.64 -25.63 -10.91
CA ILE A 441 13.94 -24.40 -11.64
C ILE A 441 15.41 -24.36 -12.09
N GLU A 442 16.34 -24.87 -11.30
CA GLU A 442 17.76 -24.81 -11.63
C GLU A 442 18.08 -25.63 -12.88
N TYR A 443 17.52 -26.84 -12.99
CA TYR A 443 17.62 -27.63 -14.22
C TYR A 443 16.90 -27.00 -15.41
N LEU A 444 15.81 -26.28 -15.17
CA LEU A 444 15.12 -25.55 -16.23
C LEU A 444 15.98 -24.38 -16.74
N ILE A 445 16.62 -23.62 -15.87
CA ILE A 445 17.55 -22.55 -16.24
C ILE A 445 18.73 -23.12 -17.04
N ASP A 446 19.32 -24.25 -16.62
CA ASP A 446 20.36 -24.95 -17.37
C ASP A 446 19.87 -25.36 -18.77
N ALA A 447 18.68 -25.94 -18.86
CA ALA A 447 18.08 -26.40 -20.12
C ALA A 447 17.82 -25.22 -21.08
N LEU A 448 17.33 -24.09 -20.55
CA LEU A 448 17.15 -22.86 -21.30
C LEU A 448 18.49 -22.32 -21.81
N ALA A 449 19.54 -22.34 -20.97
CA ALA A 449 20.88 -21.86 -21.33
C ALA A 449 21.50 -22.69 -22.47
N ILE A 450 21.49 -24.02 -22.39
CA ILE A 450 22.06 -24.88 -23.44
C ILE A 450 21.27 -24.82 -24.74
N ALA A 451 19.94 -24.81 -24.68
CA ALA A 451 19.09 -24.66 -25.87
C ALA A 451 19.37 -23.31 -26.57
N THR A 452 19.62 -22.26 -25.80
CA THR A 452 20.01 -20.93 -26.31
C THR A 452 21.39 -20.96 -26.97
N LEU A 453 22.38 -21.63 -26.36
CA LEU A 453 23.76 -21.75 -26.88
C LEU A 453 23.83 -22.52 -28.21
N LYS A 454 23.05 -23.60 -28.35
CA LYS A 454 23.01 -24.40 -29.58
C LYS A 454 22.28 -23.68 -30.72
N LYS A 455 21.67 -22.52 -30.45
CA LYS A 455 21.03 -21.59 -31.40
C LYS A 455 20.07 -22.28 -32.37
N GLU A 456 19.46 -23.40 -31.98
CA GLU A 456 18.75 -24.25 -32.94
C GLU A 456 17.55 -23.53 -33.59
N TYR A 457 16.98 -22.49 -32.94
CA TYR A 457 15.81 -21.75 -33.45
C TYR A 457 15.76 -20.25 -33.03
N PHE A 458 16.91 -19.59 -32.82
CA PHE A 458 17.00 -18.50 -31.82
C PHE A 458 17.02 -17.04 -32.30
N SER A 459 17.20 -16.72 -33.59
CA SER A 459 17.40 -15.32 -34.02
C SER A 459 16.17 -14.41 -33.85
N GLU A 460 14.98 -14.97 -33.63
CA GLU A 460 13.71 -14.21 -33.56
C GLU A 460 13.12 -14.11 -32.14
N LEU A 461 13.75 -14.73 -31.14
CA LEU A 461 13.25 -14.81 -29.76
C LEU A 461 13.77 -13.67 -28.89
N TYR A 462 13.29 -12.45 -29.16
CA TYR A 462 13.52 -11.29 -28.30
C TYR A 462 12.74 -11.46 -26.97
N PRO A 463 13.34 -11.32 -25.77
CA PRO A 463 14.70 -10.87 -25.45
C PRO A 463 15.74 -11.97 -25.11
N PHE A 464 15.36 -13.26 -25.11
CA PHE A 464 16.23 -14.35 -24.66
C PHE A 464 17.56 -14.51 -25.41
N SER A 465 17.60 -14.04 -26.67
CA SER A 465 18.70 -14.24 -27.59
C SER A 465 19.78 -13.17 -27.58
N LYS A 466 19.56 -12.07 -26.85
CA LYS A 466 20.51 -10.97 -26.81
C LYS A 466 21.54 -11.18 -25.71
N SER A 467 22.80 -11.00 -26.08
CA SER A 467 23.88 -10.88 -25.11
C SER A 467 23.65 -9.65 -24.23
N ILE A 468 24.26 -9.63 -23.05
CA ILE A 468 24.21 -8.46 -22.17
C ILE A 468 24.80 -7.23 -22.90
N ASN A 469 25.86 -7.40 -23.68
CA ASN A 469 26.38 -6.32 -24.53
C ASN A 469 25.32 -5.75 -25.48
N ASP A 470 24.51 -6.60 -26.12
CA ASP A 470 23.46 -6.16 -27.05
C ASP A 470 22.28 -5.47 -26.34
N VAL A 471 21.94 -5.91 -25.12
CA VAL A 471 20.85 -5.32 -24.33
C VAL A 471 21.23 -3.92 -23.88
N TYR A 472 22.42 -3.78 -23.30
CA TYR A 472 22.91 -2.50 -22.76
C TYR A 472 23.63 -1.63 -23.80
N LYS A 473 23.76 -2.10 -25.05
CA LYS A 473 24.47 -1.40 -26.15
C LYS A 473 25.91 -1.05 -25.77
N ILE A 474 26.59 -1.98 -25.10
CA ILE A 474 27.98 -1.82 -24.67
C ILE A 474 28.88 -2.14 -25.87
N GLU A 475 29.67 -1.15 -26.29
CA GLU A 475 30.57 -1.28 -27.45
C GLU A 475 31.87 -2.03 -27.13
N SER A 476 32.22 -2.17 -25.85
CA SER A 476 33.42 -2.88 -25.39
C SER A 476 33.15 -4.36 -25.12
N ASP A 477 34.05 -5.24 -25.54
CA ASP A 477 34.04 -6.65 -25.16
C ASP A 477 34.41 -6.81 -23.68
N ILE A 478 33.40 -6.71 -22.81
CA ILE A 478 33.51 -7.06 -21.39
C ILE A 478 33.37 -8.58 -21.27
N GLU A 479 34.34 -9.21 -20.61
CA GLU A 479 34.34 -10.65 -20.35
C GLU A 479 33.03 -11.10 -19.68
N GLY A 480 32.39 -12.13 -20.26
CA GLY A 480 31.12 -12.66 -19.79
C GLY A 480 29.89 -11.98 -20.37
N ASN A 481 29.99 -10.74 -20.86
CA ASN A 481 28.84 -10.01 -21.40
C ASN A 481 28.40 -10.52 -22.79
N GLU A 482 29.14 -11.44 -23.40
CA GLU A 482 28.68 -12.19 -24.56
C GLU A 482 27.57 -13.20 -24.21
N LEU A 483 27.41 -13.52 -22.92
CA LEU A 483 26.31 -14.34 -22.42
C LEU A 483 25.00 -13.54 -22.39
N THR A 484 23.89 -14.26 -22.55
CA THR A 484 22.54 -13.73 -22.27
C THR A 484 22.24 -13.76 -20.77
N TYR A 485 21.16 -13.10 -20.32
CA TYR A 485 20.72 -13.15 -18.91
C TYR A 485 20.57 -14.58 -18.39
N ILE A 486 19.90 -15.45 -19.16
CA ILE A 486 19.64 -16.84 -18.73
C ILE A 486 20.92 -17.67 -18.67
N GLN A 487 21.85 -17.43 -19.61
CA GLN A 487 23.17 -18.07 -19.60
C GLN A 487 24.01 -17.59 -18.41
N SER A 488 23.94 -16.29 -18.11
CA SER A 488 24.61 -15.69 -16.95
C SER A 488 24.08 -16.29 -15.64
N CYS A 489 22.76 -16.42 -15.49
CA CYS A 489 22.14 -17.09 -14.36
C CYS A 489 22.59 -18.55 -14.21
N SER A 490 22.58 -19.34 -15.30
CA SER A 490 23.07 -20.73 -15.28
C SER A 490 24.56 -20.82 -14.92
N PHE A 491 25.39 -19.94 -15.47
CA PHE A 491 26.82 -19.89 -15.17
C PHE A 491 27.07 -19.58 -13.68
N ILE A 492 26.38 -18.57 -13.12
CA ILE A 492 26.46 -18.27 -11.69
C ILE A 492 25.94 -19.45 -10.84
N SER A 493 24.85 -20.11 -11.24
CA SER A 493 24.33 -21.30 -10.56
C SER A 493 25.34 -22.45 -10.54
N TYR A 494 26.04 -22.66 -11.66
CA TYR A 494 27.12 -23.63 -11.77
C TYR A 494 28.28 -23.30 -10.82
N LEU A 495 28.69 -22.02 -10.74
CA LEU A 495 29.72 -21.59 -9.79
C LEU A 495 29.26 -21.83 -8.34
N CYS A 496 28.00 -21.54 -7.99
CA CYS A 496 27.44 -21.81 -6.66
C CYS A 496 27.40 -23.31 -6.30
N LYS A 497 27.37 -24.20 -7.29
CA LYS A 497 27.47 -25.66 -7.08
C LYS A 497 28.92 -26.12 -6.86
N GLY A 498 29.86 -25.52 -7.57
CA GLY A 498 31.29 -25.88 -7.52
C GLY A 498 32.07 -25.22 -6.38
N TYR A 499 31.63 -24.03 -5.95
CA TYR A 499 32.28 -23.18 -4.96
C TYR A 499 31.27 -22.74 -3.88
N SER A 500 31.76 -22.21 -2.75
CA SER A 500 30.84 -21.68 -1.73
C SER A 500 30.10 -20.45 -2.25
N PHE A 501 28.87 -20.25 -1.78
CA PHE A 501 28.10 -19.07 -2.18
C PHE A 501 28.81 -17.76 -1.77
N ASP A 502 29.50 -17.74 -0.63
CA ASP A 502 30.34 -16.60 -0.22
C ASP A 502 31.42 -16.25 -1.25
N THR A 503 32.11 -17.28 -1.78
CA THR A 503 33.12 -17.11 -2.82
C THR A 503 32.51 -16.52 -4.09
N VAL A 504 31.34 -17.01 -4.50
CA VAL A 504 30.63 -16.50 -5.68
C VAL A 504 30.14 -15.06 -5.47
N LEU A 505 29.61 -14.73 -4.29
CA LEU A 505 29.22 -13.36 -3.95
C LEU A 505 30.43 -12.42 -3.97
N SER A 506 31.59 -12.85 -3.46
CA SER A 506 32.84 -12.09 -3.58
C SER A 506 33.18 -11.79 -5.04
N TYR A 507 33.02 -12.76 -5.94
CA TYR A 507 33.21 -12.52 -7.39
C TYR A 507 32.18 -11.54 -7.98
N CYS A 508 30.90 -11.67 -7.63
CA CYS A 508 29.83 -10.88 -8.25
C CYS A 508 29.72 -9.45 -7.74
N THR A 509 30.09 -9.22 -6.48
CA THR A 509 29.92 -7.94 -5.76
C THR A 509 31.22 -7.16 -5.61
N THR A 510 32.30 -7.61 -6.25
CA THR A 510 33.59 -6.91 -6.29
C THR A 510 34.10 -6.76 -7.73
N SER A 511 35.21 -6.06 -7.91
CA SER A 511 35.91 -5.99 -9.19
C SER A 511 36.81 -7.20 -9.47
N ASN A 512 36.81 -8.22 -8.60
CA ASN A 512 37.75 -9.35 -8.69
C ASN A 512 37.49 -10.20 -9.94
N THR A 513 38.55 -10.73 -10.54
CA THR A 513 38.47 -11.61 -11.72
C THR A 513 38.20 -13.06 -11.34
N CYS A 514 37.90 -13.90 -12.34
CA CYS A 514 37.79 -15.35 -12.13
C CYS A 514 39.10 -15.94 -11.57
N GLU A 515 40.27 -15.52 -12.07
CA GLU A 515 41.55 -16.05 -11.58
C GLU A 515 41.79 -15.70 -10.11
N GLU A 516 41.42 -14.50 -9.69
CA GLU A 516 41.62 -14.04 -8.32
C GLU A 516 40.76 -14.82 -7.31
N VAL A 517 39.52 -15.15 -7.70
CA VAL A 517 38.54 -15.78 -6.79
C VAL A 517 38.55 -17.30 -6.88
N PHE A 518 38.58 -17.86 -8.09
CA PHE A 518 38.42 -19.29 -8.34
C PHE A 518 39.73 -20.00 -8.70
N GLN A 519 40.84 -19.26 -8.83
CA GLN A 519 42.13 -19.78 -9.30
C GLN A 519 42.08 -20.40 -10.70
N LYS A 520 41.08 -20.02 -11.49
CA LYS A 520 40.85 -20.44 -12.89
C LYS A 520 40.45 -19.24 -13.72
N GLY A 521 40.88 -19.22 -14.99
CA GLY A 521 40.46 -18.18 -15.92
C GLY A 521 38.98 -18.32 -16.30
N TYR A 522 38.37 -17.23 -16.77
CA TYR A 522 36.97 -17.25 -17.21
C TYR A 522 36.70 -18.29 -18.30
N GLU A 523 37.55 -18.35 -19.34
CA GLU A 523 37.40 -19.31 -20.43
C GLU A 523 37.51 -20.77 -19.97
N GLU A 524 38.32 -21.05 -18.94
CA GLU A 524 38.42 -22.37 -18.34
C GLU A 524 37.11 -22.74 -17.63
N LEU A 525 36.60 -21.85 -16.76
CA LEU A 525 35.33 -22.06 -16.05
C LEU A 525 34.14 -22.16 -17.00
N LYS A 526 34.13 -21.34 -18.06
CA LYS A 526 33.10 -21.38 -19.10
C LYS A 526 33.13 -22.72 -19.83
N HIS A 527 34.30 -23.24 -20.17
CA HIS A 527 34.41 -24.57 -20.79
C HIS A 527 33.88 -25.68 -19.87
N GLU A 528 34.25 -25.66 -18.59
CA GLU A 528 33.75 -26.63 -17.61
C GLU A 528 32.22 -26.52 -17.39
N TRP A 529 31.67 -25.30 -17.40
CA TRP A 529 30.23 -25.07 -17.36
C TRP A 529 29.53 -25.63 -18.61
N LEU A 530 30.09 -25.44 -19.80
CA LEU A 530 29.54 -26.00 -21.02
C LEU A 530 29.53 -27.54 -20.99
N ASP A 531 30.63 -28.16 -20.54
CA ASP A 531 30.71 -29.61 -20.35
C ASP A 531 29.66 -30.09 -19.32
N TYR A 532 29.45 -29.32 -18.26
CA TYR A 532 28.40 -29.60 -17.27
C TYR A 532 27.00 -29.57 -17.89
N LEU A 533 26.71 -28.63 -18.78
CA LEU A 533 25.44 -28.55 -19.50
C LEU A 533 25.24 -29.70 -20.49
N GLU A 534 26.29 -30.31 -21.03
CA GLU A 534 26.17 -31.41 -22.00
C GLU A 534 26.01 -32.82 -21.38
N ARG A 535 25.92 -32.92 -20.05
CA ARG A 535 25.71 -34.17 -19.30
C ARG A 535 24.40 -34.89 -19.65
#